data_AF-G5LUC8-F1
#
_entry.id   AF-G5LUC8-F1
#
_cell.length_a   1.000
_cell.length_b   1.000
_cell.length_c   1.000
_cell.angle_alpha   90.00
_cell.angle_beta   90.00
_cell.angle_gamma   90.00
#
_symmetry.space_group_name_H-M   'P 1'
#
loop_
_entity.id
_entity.type
_entity.pdbx_description
1 polymer ?
#
loop_
_entity_poly.entity_id
_entity_poly.type
_entity_poly.pdbx_seq_one_letter_code
_entity_poly.pdbx_strand_id
1 'polypeptide(L)'
;MRLTAKQITWLKVCLHLAGFLPLLWLFWAINHGGLSADPVKDIQHFTGRTALKFLLATLLVSPLARYAKQPLLIRTRRLLGLWCFVWATLHLTSYALLELGIHNLALLGSELISRPYLTLGIISWLVLLALTLTSTQFV
;
A
#
# COMPACT_ATOMS: atom_id res chain seq x y z
N MET A 1 -11.21 -27.03 11.35
CA MET A 1 -11.32 -26.19 12.56
C MET A 1 -11.62 -24.75 12.15
N ARG A 2 -12.62 -24.09 12.74
CA ARG A 2 -12.89 -22.67 12.48
C ARG A 2 -11.92 -21.80 13.29
N LEU A 3 -11.43 -20.71 12.70
CA LEU A 3 -10.58 -19.75 13.39
C LEU A 3 -11.33 -19.14 14.58
N THR A 4 -10.63 -18.92 15.68
CA THR A 4 -11.17 -18.27 16.89
C THR A 4 -10.91 -16.76 16.85
N ALA A 5 -11.66 -15.99 17.64
CA ALA A 5 -11.47 -14.54 17.74
C ALA A 5 -10.02 -14.17 18.15
N LYS A 6 -9.43 -14.95 19.08
CA LYS A 6 -8.04 -14.77 19.53
C LYS A 6 -7.03 -14.93 18.38
N GLN A 7 -7.21 -15.95 17.53
CA GLN A 7 -6.35 -16.16 16.36
C GLN A 7 -6.45 -15.03 15.33
N ILE A 8 -7.65 -14.45 15.16
CA ILE A 8 -7.83 -13.30 14.25
C ILE A 8 -7.17 -12.04 14.81
N THR A 9 -7.21 -11.82 16.12
CA THR A 9 -6.49 -10.70 16.74
C THR A 9 -4.99 -10.84 16.53
N TRP A 10 -4.43 -12.03 16.76
CA TRP A 10 -3.02 -12.31 16.45
C TRP A 10 -2.69 -12.11 14.97
N LEU A 11 -3.56 -12.57 14.07
CA LEU A 11 -3.38 -12.34 12.64
C LEU A 11 -3.35 -10.84 12.29
N LYS A 12 -4.23 -10.03 12.89
CA LYS A 12 -4.21 -8.56 12.70
C LYS A 12 -2.88 -7.95 13.19
N VAL A 13 -2.37 -8.38 14.34
CA VAL A 13 -1.06 -7.94 14.84
C VAL A 13 0.05 -8.29 13.84
N CYS A 14 0.07 -9.53 13.35
CA CYS A 14 1.04 -9.96 12.33
C CYS A 14 0.93 -9.13 11.05
N LEU A 15 -0.28 -8.76 10.62
CA LEU A 15 -0.49 -7.92 9.44
C LEU A 15 -0.03 -6.47 9.65
N HIS A 16 -0.19 -5.91 10.84
CA HIS A 16 0.39 -4.60 11.18
C HIS A 16 1.91 -4.65 11.14
N LEU A 17 2.51 -5.69 11.71
CA LEU A 17 3.96 -5.90 11.64
C LEU A 17 4.42 -6.05 10.19
N ALA A 18 3.69 -6.82 9.37
CA ALA A 18 4.00 -6.98 7.95
C ALA A 18 3.87 -5.66 7.15
N GLY A 19 3.01 -4.73 7.59
CA GLY A 19 2.92 -3.38 7.02
C GLY A 19 4.06 -2.46 7.43
N PHE A 20 4.54 -2.60 8.67
CA PHE A 20 5.54 -1.72 9.27
C PHE A 20 7.00 -2.17 9.02
N LEU A 21 7.26 -3.47 8.99
CA LEU A 21 8.59 -4.04 8.81
C LEU A 21 9.26 -3.60 7.49
N PRO A 22 8.56 -3.57 6.32
CA PRO A 22 9.17 -3.11 5.09
C PRO A 22 9.53 -1.62 5.13
N LEU A 23 8.81 -0.82 5.94
CA LEU A 23 9.10 0.59 6.15
C LEU A 23 10.38 0.76 6.96
N LEU A 24 10.55 0.00 8.05
CA LEU A 24 11.81 -0.03 8.81
C LEU A 24 13.00 -0.45 7.95
N TRP A 25 12.81 -1.50 7.14
CA TRP A 25 13.85 -1.97 6.23
C TRP A 25 14.23 -0.90 5.21
N LEU A 26 13.26 -0.17 4.64
CA LEU A 26 13.51 0.90 3.69
C LEU A 26 14.34 2.03 4.32
N PHE A 27 14.00 2.47 5.54
CA PHE A 27 14.78 3.47 6.27
C PHE A 27 16.21 2.98 6.55
N TRP A 28 16.37 1.72 6.96
CA TRP A 28 17.68 1.15 7.20
C TRP A 28 18.52 1.10 5.91
N ALA A 29 17.93 0.66 4.79
CA ALA A 29 18.58 0.58 3.48
C ALA A 29 19.02 1.95 2.96
N ILE A 30 18.19 2.99 3.13
CA ILE A 30 18.53 4.37 2.77
C ILE A 30 19.77 4.85 3.55
N ASN A 31 19.83 4.62 4.87
CA ASN A 31 20.92 5.11 5.71
C ASN A 31 22.24 4.35 5.55
N HIS A 32 22.20 3.08 5.16
CA HIS A 32 23.39 2.22 5.04
C HIS A 32 23.88 2.07 3.60
N GLY A 33 23.32 2.83 2.65
CA GLY A 33 23.67 2.72 1.23
C GLY A 33 23.31 1.37 0.61
N GLY A 34 22.25 0.72 1.12
CA GLY A 34 21.76 -0.57 0.62
C GLY A 34 20.91 -0.46 -0.66
N LEU A 35 20.86 0.72 -1.27
CA LEU A 35 20.17 0.98 -2.53
C LEU A 35 21.17 0.96 -3.70
N SER A 36 20.67 0.79 -4.91
CA SER A 36 21.43 0.83 -6.16
C SER A 36 21.96 2.24 -6.46
N ALA A 37 22.65 2.38 -7.58
CA ALA A 37 23.18 3.66 -8.08
C ALA A 37 22.08 4.72 -8.31
N ASP A 38 20.83 4.29 -8.50
CA ASP A 38 19.66 5.17 -8.60
C ASP A 38 18.70 4.89 -7.43
N PRO A 39 18.93 5.52 -6.25
CA PRO A 39 18.15 5.25 -5.05
C PRO A 39 16.70 5.69 -5.18
N VAL A 40 16.41 6.69 -6.02
CA VAL A 40 15.05 7.21 -6.24
C VAL A 40 14.17 6.15 -6.87
N LYS A 41 14.66 5.51 -7.95
CA LYS A 41 13.93 4.43 -8.62
C LYS A 41 13.72 3.22 -7.71
N ASP A 42 14.72 2.87 -6.89
CA ASP A 42 14.60 1.74 -5.96
C ASP A 42 13.51 1.98 -4.91
N ILE A 43 13.45 3.17 -4.34
CA ILE A 43 12.41 3.56 -3.38
C ILE A 43 11.03 3.50 -4.04
N GLN A 44 10.88 4.04 -5.24
CA GLN A 44 9.61 4.03 -5.97
C GLN A 44 9.16 2.60 -6.31
N HIS A 45 10.06 1.76 -6.83
CA HIS A 45 9.75 0.38 -7.13
C HIS A 45 9.42 -0.43 -5.88
N PHE A 46 10.13 -0.21 -4.77
CA PHE A 46 9.88 -0.90 -3.52
C PHE A 46 8.52 -0.54 -2.92
N THR A 47 8.22 0.76 -2.83
CA THR A 47 6.94 1.27 -2.31
C THR A 47 5.77 0.80 -3.18
N GLY A 48 5.90 0.89 -4.51
CA GLY A 48 4.88 0.45 -5.46
C GLY A 48 4.62 -1.06 -5.41
N ARG A 49 5.68 -1.89 -5.40
CA ARG A 49 5.56 -3.35 -5.26
C ARG A 49 4.91 -3.73 -3.92
N THR A 50 5.24 -3.03 -2.85
CA THR A 50 4.65 -3.29 -1.52
C THR A 50 3.17 -2.94 -1.51
N ALA A 51 2.77 -1.80 -2.08
CA ALA A 51 1.36 -1.43 -2.27
C ALA A 51 0.59 -2.51 -3.06
N LEU A 52 1.14 -2.99 -4.18
CA LEU A 52 0.52 -4.05 -4.99
C LEU A 52 0.36 -5.36 -4.22
N LYS A 53 1.35 -5.76 -3.42
CA LYS A 53 1.25 -6.96 -2.56
C LYS A 53 0.09 -6.83 -1.57
N PHE A 54 -0.09 -5.67 -0.94
CA PHE A 54 -1.22 -5.43 -0.04
C PHE A 54 -2.57 -5.39 -0.77
N LEU A 55 -2.62 -4.82 -1.98
CA LEU A 55 -3.82 -4.84 -2.82
C LEU A 55 -4.24 -6.28 -3.15
N LEU A 56 -3.30 -7.09 -3.65
CA LEU A 56 -3.54 -8.49 -3.97
C LEU A 56 -3.94 -9.29 -2.72
N ALA A 57 -3.25 -9.08 -1.60
CA ALA A 57 -3.62 -9.71 -0.32
C ALA A 57 -5.06 -9.35 0.08
N THR A 58 -5.46 -8.10 -0.06
CA THR A 58 -6.83 -7.62 0.23
C THR A 58 -7.87 -8.33 -0.64
N LEU A 59 -7.60 -8.47 -1.95
CA LEU A 59 -8.48 -9.15 -2.88
C LEU A 59 -8.58 -10.65 -2.61
N LEU A 60 -7.48 -11.28 -2.15
CA LEU A 60 -7.42 -12.70 -1.82
C LEU A 60 -8.17 -13.06 -0.53
N VAL A 61 -8.40 -12.13 0.40
CA VAL A 61 -9.14 -12.43 1.64
C VAL A 61 -10.55 -12.95 1.35
N SER A 62 -11.25 -12.37 0.37
CA SER A 62 -12.63 -12.75 0.03
C SER A 62 -12.76 -14.20 -0.50
N PRO A 63 -12.01 -14.62 -1.54
CA PRO A 63 -12.05 -16.01 -1.99
C PRO A 63 -11.51 -16.96 -0.91
N LEU A 64 -10.47 -16.58 -0.18
CA LEU A 64 -9.89 -17.44 0.85
C LEU A 64 -10.86 -17.67 2.01
N ALA A 65 -11.58 -16.64 2.47
CA ALA A 65 -12.64 -16.78 3.47
C ALA A 65 -13.78 -17.69 2.99
N ARG A 66 -14.14 -17.63 1.71
CA ARG A 66 -15.19 -18.45 1.09
C ARG A 66 -14.77 -19.92 0.95
N TYR A 67 -13.64 -20.19 0.32
CA TYR A 67 -13.17 -21.56 0.04
C TYR A 67 -12.68 -22.28 1.30
N ALA A 68 -12.01 -21.58 2.22
CA ALA A 68 -11.56 -22.16 3.48
C ALA A 68 -12.69 -22.32 4.52
N LYS A 69 -13.91 -21.83 4.21
CA LYS A 69 -15.07 -21.79 5.14
C LYS A 69 -14.75 -21.05 6.45
N GLN A 70 -14.00 -19.96 6.34
CA GLN A 70 -13.52 -19.13 7.46
C GLN A 70 -14.04 -17.69 7.34
N PRO A 71 -15.30 -17.41 7.69
CA PRO A 71 -15.89 -16.07 7.52
C PRO A 71 -15.18 -15.00 8.35
N LEU A 72 -14.54 -15.37 9.47
CA LEU A 72 -13.83 -14.43 10.33
C LEU A 72 -12.59 -13.78 9.67
N LEU A 73 -12.03 -14.40 8.62
CA LEU A 73 -10.94 -13.81 7.84
C LEU A 73 -11.36 -12.50 7.16
N ILE A 74 -12.63 -12.32 6.84
CA ILE A 74 -13.12 -11.09 6.20
C ILE A 74 -12.81 -9.84 7.05
N ARG A 75 -12.66 -9.99 8.38
CA ARG A 75 -12.32 -8.91 9.31
C ARG A 75 -10.91 -8.36 9.13
N THR A 76 -10.02 -9.03 8.40
CA THR A 76 -8.66 -8.53 8.11
C THR A 76 -8.60 -7.74 6.80
N ARG A 77 -9.63 -7.85 5.94
CA ARG A 77 -9.67 -7.16 4.64
C ARG A 77 -9.53 -5.65 4.77
N ARG A 78 -10.24 -5.04 5.72
CA ARG A 78 -10.15 -3.59 5.99
C ARG A 78 -8.72 -3.17 6.36
N LEU A 79 -8.09 -3.93 7.26
CA LEU A 79 -6.73 -3.65 7.70
C LEU A 79 -5.72 -3.69 6.53
N LEU A 80 -5.80 -4.71 5.69
CA LEU A 80 -4.94 -4.83 4.50
C LEU A 80 -5.18 -3.68 3.51
N GLY A 81 -6.44 -3.27 3.33
CA GLY A 81 -6.80 -2.13 2.50
C GLY A 81 -6.20 -0.81 2.99
N LEU A 82 -6.21 -0.55 4.31
CA LEU A 82 -5.55 0.63 4.88
C LEU A 82 -4.04 0.61 4.63
N TRP A 83 -3.37 -0.52 4.86
CA TRP A 83 -1.94 -0.64 4.57
C TRP A 83 -1.63 -0.48 3.08
N CYS A 84 -2.48 -1.01 2.19
CA CYS A 84 -2.38 -0.76 0.76
C CYS A 84 -2.42 0.74 0.45
N PHE A 85 -3.37 1.48 1.04
CA PHE A 85 -3.49 2.92 0.84
C PHE A 85 -2.30 3.70 1.40
N VAL A 86 -1.79 3.34 2.59
CA VAL A 86 -0.58 3.95 3.16
C VAL A 86 0.62 3.77 2.23
N TRP A 87 0.87 2.54 1.77
CA TRP A 87 1.97 2.26 0.84
C TRP A 87 1.79 2.91 -0.53
N ALA A 88 0.56 2.98 -1.05
CA ALA A 88 0.26 3.69 -2.29
C ALA A 88 0.48 5.21 -2.16
N THR A 89 0.15 5.78 -0.99
CA THR A 89 0.41 7.20 -0.70
C THR A 89 1.90 7.46 -0.58
N LEU A 90 2.66 6.59 0.13
CA LEU A 90 4.12 6.67 0.17
C LEU A 90 4.73 6.58 -1.23
N HIS A 91 4.22 5.71 -2.09
CA HIS A 91 4.66 5.60 -3.48
C HIS A 91 4.42 6.91 -4.25
N LEU A 92 3.21 7.47 -4.19
CA LEU A 92 2.87 8.73 -4.85
C LEU A 92 3.71 9.90 -4.31
N THR A 93 3.88 10.00 -2.99
CA THR A 93 4.72 11.02 -2.36
C THR A 93 6.19 10.86 -2.74
N SER A 94 6.70 9.62 -2.85
CA SER A 94 8.07 9.38 -3.30
C SER A 94 8.28 9.83 -4.75
N TYR A 95 7.31 9.60 -5.64
CA TYR A 95 7.36 10.12 -7.01
C TYR A 95 7.34 11.66 -7.02
N ALA A 96 6.39 12.26 -6.32
CA ALA A 96 6.21 13.72 -6.30
C ALA A 96 7.44 14.46 -5.72
N LEU A 97 8.02 13.96 -4.64
CA LEU A 97 9.13 14.61 -3.95
C LEU A 97 10.50 14.26 -4.51
N LEU A 98 10.74 13.00 -4.90
CA LEU A 98 12.06 12.53 -5.31
C LEU A 98 12.27 12.59 -6.83
N GLU A 99 11.25 12.29 -7.64
CA GLU A 99 11.37 12.34 -9.11
C GLU A 99 11.18 13.78 -9.61
N LEU A 100 10.07 14.41 -9.21
CA LEU A 100 9.72 15.74 -9.68
C LEU A 100 10.49 16.83 -8.93
N GLY A 101 10.63 16.66 -7.62
CA GLY A 101 11.16 17.69 -6.72
C GLY A 101 10.11 18.76 -6.38
N ILE A 102 10.26 19.35 -5.20
CA ILE A 102 9.28 20.28 -4.60
C ILE A 102 8.98 21.50 -5.52
N HIS A 103 9.97 21.95 -6.29
CA HIS A 103 9.84 23.10 -7.18
C HIS A 103 9.06 22.82 -8.47
N ASN A 104 8.97 21.55 -8.90
CA ASN A 104 8.33 21.16 -10.15
C ASN A 104 6.98 20.47 -9.93
N LEU A 105 6.42 20.50 -8.71
CA LEU A 105 5.12 19.90 -8.40
C LEU A 105 3.98 20.43 -9.31
N ALA A 106 4.11 21.65 -9.83
CA ALA A 106 3.17 22.22 -10.80
C ALA A 106 3.16 21.45 -12.15
N LEU A 107 4.26 20.81 -12.52
CA LEU A 107 4.40 20.00 -13.74
C LEU A 107 3.81 18.59 -13.58
N LEU A 108 3.43 18.19 -12.36
CA LEU A 108 2.90 16.86 -12.08
C LEU A 108 1.64 16.61 -12.91
N GLY A 109 0.77 17.61 -13.05
CA GLY A 109 -0.43 17.52 -13.87
C GLY A 109 -0.14 17.31 -15.36
N SER A 110 0.83 18.04 -15.91
CA SER A 110 1.21 17.89 -17.33
C SER A 110 1.87 16.54 -17.61
N GLU A 111 2.78 16.10 -16.73
CA GLU A 111 3.42 14.79 -16.89
C GLU A 111 2.43 13.64 -16.78
N LEU A 112 1.43 13.79 -15.90
CA LEU A 112 0.39 12.80 -15.73
C LEU A 112 -0.32 12.54 -17.06
N ILE A 113 -0.73 13.60 -17.75
CA ILE A 113 -1.47 13.49 -19.01
C ILE A 113 -0.55 12.93 -20.11
N SER A 114 0.73 13.32 -20.12
CA SER A 114 1.69 12.83 -21.11
C SER A 114 2.04 11.35 -20.94
N ARG A 115 1.86 10.76 -19.75
CA ARG A 115 2.26 9.39 -19.45
C ARG A 115 1.07 8.54 -18.98
N PRO A 116 0.50 7.67 -19.83
CA PRO A 116 -0.74 6.94 -19.52
C PRO A 116 -0.62 5.96 -18.33
N TYR A 117 0.57 5.52 -17.97
CA TYR A 117 0.75 4.69 -16.78
C TYR A 117 0.65 5.48 -15.47
N LEU A 118 0.98 6.78 -15.49
CA LEU A 118 0.85 7.66 -14.32
C LEU A 118 -0.62 8.05 -14.08
N THR A 119 -1.40 8.30 -15.14
CA THR A 119 -2.84 8.54 -15.00
C THR A 119 -3.54 7.36 -14.35
N LEU A 120 -3.24 6.13 -14.77
CA LEU A 120 -3.78 4.92 -14.17
C LEU A 120 -3.44 4.83 -12.68
N GLY A 121 -2.20 5.19 -12.31
CA GLY A 121 -1.74 5.23 -10.93
C GLY A 121 -2.56 6.19 -10.06
N ILE A 122 -2.78 7.42 -10.52
CA ILE A 122 -3.57 8.41 -9.78
C ILE A 122 -5.05 8.02 -9.71
N ILE A 123 -5.64 7.52 -10.80
CA ILE A 123 -7.02 7.02 -10.76
C ILE A 123 -7.16 5.90 -9.73
N SER A 124 -6.22 4.95 -9.72
CA SER A 124 -6.20 3.86 -8.74
C SER A 124 -6.06 4.39 -7.31
N TRP A 125 -5.19 5.37 -7.09
CA TRP A 125 -5.01 6.00 -5.79
C TRP A 125 -6.27 6.75 -5.33
N LEU A 126 -6.97 7.47 -6.21
CA LEU A 126 -8.25 8.13 -5.90
C LEU A 126 -9.35 7.13 -5.52
N VAL A 127 -9.42 5.98 -6.21
CA VAL A 127 -10.33 4.90 -5.85
C VAL A 127 -9.98 4.34 -4.46
N LEU A 128 -8.70 4.10 -4.17
CA LEU A 128 -8.25 3.64 -2.85
C LEU A 128 -8.54 4.68 -1.75
N LEU A 129 -8.40 5.98 -2.05
CA LEU A 129 -8.76 7.07 -1.15
C LEU A 129 -10.25 7.03 -0.82
N ALA A 130 -11.12 6.97 -1.83
CA ALA A 130 -12.57 6.89 -1.65
C ALA A 130 -12.98 5.65 -0.83
N LEU A 131 -12.37 4.48 -1.11
CA LEU A 131 -12.59 3.26 -0.34
C LEU A 131 -12.12 3.39 1.12
N THR A 132 -11.03 4.11 1.36
CA THR A 132 -10.50 4.32 2.72
C THR A 132 -11.37 5.27 3.53
N LEU A 133 -11.80 6.39 2.92
CA LEU A 133 -12.71 7.36 3.54
C LEU A 133 -14.07 6.74 3.88
N THR A 134 -14.63 5.94 2.97
CA THR A 134 -15.90 5.22 3.24
C THR A 134 -15.75 4.05 4.21
N SER A 135 -14.52 3.67 4.57
CA SER A 135 -14.25 2.59 5.51
C SER A 135 -14.33 3.03 6.97
N THR A 136 -14.38 4.32 7.29
CA THR A 136 -14.47 4.80 8.67
C THR A 136 -15.86 4.53 9.25
N GLN A 137 -15.93 3.81 10.38
CA GLN A 137 -17.15 3.70 11.18
C GLN A 137 -17.35 5.00 11.96
N PHE A 138 -17.83 6.03 11.27
CA PHE A 138 -18.27 7.29 11.88
C PHE A 138 -19.81 7.39 11.95
N VAL A 139 -20.52 6.27 11.77
CA VAL A 139 -21.98 6.14 11.91
C VAL A 139 -22.30 4.92 12.76
#